data_AF-A0A1G0RUV0-F1
#
_entry.id   AF-A0A1G0RUV0-F1
#
_cell.length_a   1.000
_cell.length_b   1.000
_cell.length_c   1.000
_cell.angle_alpha   90.00
_cell.angle_beta   90.00
_cell.angle_gamma   90.00
#
_symmetry.space_group_name_H-M   'P 1'
#
loop_
_entity.id
_entity.type
_entity.pdbx_description
1 polymer ?
#
loop_
_entity_poly.entity_id
_entity_poly.type
_entity_poly.pdbx_seq_one_letter_code
_entity_poly.pdbx_strand_id
1 'polypeptide(L)'
;MKTKTLIISIFLSGTILFSSAGNTIAVKRTLWLNKCASCHDGKTAPAAESLVEKYMTVEEFTKSVQTKGHKGMNILKSSLPLLKKIAQELGIKESQGK
;
A
#
# COMPACT_ATOMS: atom_id res chain seq x y z
N MET A 1 -19.28 48.92 -29.26
CA MET A 1 -18.19 49.43 -28.39
C MET A 1 -17.51 48.25 -27.72
N LYS A 2 -16.20 48.10 -27.90
CA LYS A 2 -15.38 46.95 -27.49
C LYS A 2 -14.97 47.15 -26.03
N THR A 3 -15.52 46.35 -25.11
CA THR A 3 -15.09 46.34 -23.70
C THR A 3 -13.68 45.77 -23.62
N LYS A 4 -12.71 46.64 -23.31
CA LYS A 4 -11.32 46.27 -23.04
C LYS A 4 -11.27 45.56 -21.69
N THR A 5 -11.19 44.24 -21.70
CA THR A 5 -10.85 43.46 -20.50
C THR A 5 -9.39 43.73 -20.15
N LEU A 6 -9.17 44.42 -19.04
CA LEU A 6 -7.85 44.70 -18.48
C LEU A 6 -7.27 43.37 -17.95
N ILE A 7 -6.33 42.78 -18.68
CA ILE A 7 -5.57 41.61 -18.21
C ILE A 7 -4.53 42.15 -17.22
N ILE A 8 -4.84 42.05 -15.93
CA ILE A 8 -3.89 42.30 -14.86
C ILE A 8 -2.99 41.06 -14.79
N SER A 9 -1.85 41.11 -15.49
CA SER A 9 -0.77 40.15 -15.37
C SER A 9 -0.09 40.31 -14.01
N ILE A 10 -0.49 39.49 -13.03
CA ILE A 10 0.31 39.28 -11.81
C ILE A 10 1.25 38.11 -12.10
N PHE A 11 2.45 38.45 -12.59
CA PHE A 11 3.62 37.60 -12.43
C PHE A 11 4.06 37.74 -10.98
N LEU A 12 3.60 36.83 -10.13
CA LEU A 12 4.21 36.62 -8.82
C LEU A 12 4.61 35.16 -8.75
N SER A 13 5.93 34.95 -8.70
CA SER A 13 6.64 33.69 -8.58
C SER A 13 6.10 32.86 -7.42
N GLY A 14 5.00 32.15 -7.66
CA GLY A 14 4.44 31.16 -6.77
C GLY A 14 4.89 29.80 -7.26
N THR A 15 5.94 29.25 -6.65
CA THR A 15 6.16 27.81 -6.62
C THR A 15 4.85 27.17 -6.18
N ILE A 16 4.10 26.59 -7.12
CA ILE A 16 2.96 25.74 -6.80
C ILE A 16 3.58 24.50 -6.16
N LEU A 17 3.77 24.55 -4.84
CA LEU A 17 3.96 23.37 -4.03
C LEU A 17 2.64 22.61 -4.12
N PHE A 18 2.54 21.72 -5.12
CA PHE A 18 1.68 20.56 -5.03
C PHE A 18 2.20 19.71 -3.88
N SER A 19 1.97 20.16 -2.64
CA SER A 19 1.96 19.30 -1.49
C SER A 19 0.76 18.40 -1.66
N SER A 20 0.93 17.33 -2.43
CA SER A 20 0.12 16.14 -2.25
C SER A 20 0.42 15.67 -0.82
N ALA A 21 -0.26 16.27 0.15
CA ALA A 21 -0.55 15.65 1.42
C ALA A 21 -1.43 14.45 1.07
N GLY A 22 -0.79 13.41 0.52
CA GLY A 22 -1.34 12.08 0.53
C GLY A 22 -1.56 11.82 2.01
N ASN A 23 -2.83 11.83 2.41
CA ASN A 23 -3.25 11.45 3.74
C ASN A 23 -2.75 10.02 3.94
N THR A 24 -1.52 9.87 4.43
CA THR A 24 -0.98 8.63 4.96
C THR A 24 -1.66 8.46 6.31
N ILE A 25 -2.96 8.12 6.26
CA ILE A 25 -3.59 7.44 7.38
C ILE A 25 -2.73 6.22 7.58
N ALA A 26 -1.89 6.24 8.62
CA ALA A 26 -1.11 5.09 9.02
C ALA A 26 -2.12 4.00 9.38
N VAL A 27 -2.42 3.13 8.41
CA VAL A 27 -3.36 2.03 8.62
C VAL A 27 -2.77 1.19 9.74
N LYS A 28 -3.54 1.04 10.81
CA LYS A 28 -3.09 0.29 11.99
C LYS A 28 -2.80 -1.15 11.57
N ARG A 29 -1.52 -1.53 11.55
CA ARG A 29 -1.01 -2.85 11.11
C ARG A 29 -1.18 -3.94 12.17
N THR A 30 -2.36 -4.06 12.78
CA THR A 30 -2.57 -4.94 13.95
C THR A 30 -2.43 -6.42 13.59
N LEU A 31 -3.04 -6.85 12.48
CA LEU A 31 -2.97 -8.23 12.04
C LEU A 31 -1.56 -8.58 11.58
N TRP A 32 -0.91 -7.67 10.84
CA TRP A 32 0.50 -7.83 10.46
C TRP A 32 1.40 -8.04 11.67
N LEU A 33 1.32 -7.16 12.67
CA LEU A 33 2.14 -7.24 13.89
C LEU A 33 1.93 -8.56 14.64
N ASN A 34 0.68 -9.02 14.72
CA ASN A 34 0.33 -10.21 15.50
C ASN A 34 0.56 -11.54 14.76
N LYS A 35 0.62 -11.53 13.43
CA LYS A 35 0.60 -12.77 12.63
C LYS A 35 1.82 -12.95 11.72
N CYS A 36 2.50 -11.88 11.35
CA CYS A 36 3.55 -11.91 10.33
C CYS A 36 4.87 -11.33 10.82
N ALA A 37 4.83 -10.23 11.57
CA ALA A 37 6.02 -9.43 11.90
C ALA A 37 7.10 -10.18 12.69
N SER A 38 6.73 -11.19 13.48
CA SER A 38 7.71 -11.96 14.27
C SER A 38 8.74 -12.70 13.39
N CYS A 39 8.37 -13.08 12.17
CA CYS A 39 9.29 -13.71 11.21
C CYS A 39 9.65 -12.78 10.05
N HIS A 40 8.78 -11.83 9.71
CA HIS A 40 9.00 -10.87 8.63
C HIS A 40 9.68 -9.58 9.15
N ASP A 41 10.90 -9.74 9.62
CA ASP A 41 11.75 -8.70 10.24
C ASP A 41 12.85 -8.17 9.30
N GLY A 42 12.91 -8.66 8.06
CA GLY A 42 13.96 -8.35 7.09
C GLY A 42 15.25 -9.17 7.25
N LYS A 43 15.37 -9.99 8.29
CA LYS A 43 16.51 -10.89 8.52
C LYS A 43 16.14 -12.35 8.31
N THR A 44 15.05 -12.77 8.92
CA THR A 44 14.52 -14.14 8.87
C THR A 44 13.66 -14.35 7.63
N ALA A 45 12.80 -13.37 7.33
CA ALA A 45 11.98 -13.31 6.13
C ALA A 45 11.83 -11.85 5.67
N PRO A 46 11.41 -11.60 4.40
CA PRO A 46 11.31 -10.24 3.86
C PRO A 46 10.44 -9.33 4.74
N ALA A 47 10.90 -8.11 4.99
CA ALA A 47 10.16 -7.11 5.77
C ALA A 47 8.88 -6.65 5.05
N ALA A 48 8.00 -5.97 5.78
CA ALA A 48 6.72 -5.46 5.27
C ALA A 48 6.89 -4.64 3.99
N GLU A 49 7.88 -3.75 3.97
CA GLU A 49 8.18 -2.83 2.87
C GLU A 49 8.57 -3.61 1.60
N SER A 50 9.43 -4.61 1.74
CA SER A 50 9.82 -5.48 0.63
C SER A 50 8.67 -6.32 0.09
N LEU A 51 7.69 -6.68 0.94
CA LEU A 51 6.48 -7.39 0.47
C LEU A 51 5.58 -6.44 -0.34
N VAL A 52 5.43 -5.19 0.09
CA VAL A 52 4.64 -4.18 -0.64
C VAL A 52 5.26 -3.88 -2.01
N GLU A 53 6.59 -3.79 -2.09
CA GLU A 53 7.28 -3.60 -3.37
C GLU A 53 7.16 -4.83 -4.29
N LYS A 54 7.18 -6.03 -3.71
CA LYS A 54 7.16 -7.28 -4.46
C LYS A 54 5.78 -7.64 -5.01
N TYR A 55 4.71 -7.38 -4.25
CA TYR A 55 3.35 -7.82 -4.59
C TYR A 55 2.52 -6.61 -5.02
N MET A 56 2.20 -6.56 -6.32
CA MET A 56 1.46 -5.44 -6.90
C MET A 56 -0.01 -5.47 -6.52
N THR A 57 -0.55 -6.65 -6.24
CA THR A 57 -1.97 -6.85 -5.88
C THR A 57 -2.18 -7.75 -4.67
N VAL A 58 -3.32 -7.57 -4.00
CA VAL A 58 -3.79 -8.43 -2.90
C VAL A 58 -3.89 -9.89 -3.35
N GLU A 59 -4.33 -10.13 -4.59
CA GLU A 59 -4.44 -11.47 -5.16
C GLU A 59 -3.09 -12.17 -5.28
N GLU A 60 -2.08 -11.47 -5.81
CA GLU A 60 -0.71 -12.00 -5.90
C GLU A 60 -0.11 -12.31 -4.53
N PHE A 61 -0.31 -11.40 -3.58
CA PHE A 61 0.13 -11.57 -2.20
C PHE A 61 -0.50 -12.82 -1.58
N THR A 62 -1.84 -12.92 -1.59
CA THR A 62 -2.57 -14.03 -0.97
C THR A 62 -2.22 -15.36 -1.63
N LYS A 63 -2.18 -15.44 -2.97
CA LYS A 63 -1.76 -16.63 -3.71
C LYS A 63 -0.34 -17.06 -3.36
N SER A 64 0.59 -16.11 -3.22
CA SER A 64 1.97 -16.41 -2.83
C SER A 64 2.05 -17.00 -1.42
N VAL A 65 1.31 -16.46 -0.45
CA VAL A 65 1.27 -17.02 0.91
C VAL A 65 0.72 -18.45 0.89
N GLN A 66 -0.36 -18.69 0.15
CA GLN A 66 -1.01 -20.00 0.07
C GLN A 66 -0.13 -21.07 -0.58
N THR A 67 0.57 -20.73 -1.66
CA THR A 67 1.27 -21.71 -2.50
C THR A 67 2.77 -21.80 -2.22
N LYS A 68 3.41 -20.67 -1.89
CA LYS A 68 4.88 -20.55 -1.75
C LYS A 68 5.33 -20.26 -0.32
N GLY A 69 4.40 -20.00 0.60
CA GLY A 69 4.72 -19.72 1.99
C GLY A 69 5.48 -20.89 2.64
N HIS A 70 6.44 -20.58 3.50
CA HIS A 70 7.20 -21.57 4.26
C HIS A 70 6.28 -22.50 5.08
N LYS A 71 6.73 -23.71 5.43
CA LYS A 71 5.94 -24.67 6.23
C LYS A 71 5.47 -24.07 7.56
N GLY A 72 6.28 -23.21 8.18
CA GLY A 72 5.93 -22.48 9.40
C GLY A 72 4.82 -21.43 9.22
N MET A 73 4.48 -21.02 8.00
CA MET A 73 3.40 -20.06 7.71
C MET A 73 2.02 -20.75 7.55
N ASN A 74 1.94 -22.07 7.73
CA ASN A 74 0.75 -22.87 7.41
C ASN A 74 -0.52 -22.42 8.13
N ILE A 75 -0.42 -21.80 9.31
CA ILE A 75 -1.57 -21.31 10.10
C ILE A 75 -2.41 -20.30 9.31
N LEU A 76 -1.81 -19.57 8.38
CA LEU A 76 -2.49 -18.51 7.63
C LEU A 76 -2.91 -18.92 6.21
N LYS A 77 -2.42 -20.05 5.70
CA LYS A 77 -2.66 -20.48 4.31
C LYS A 77 -4.12 -20.77 4.00
N SER A 78 -4.87 -21.27 4.98
CA SER A 78 -6.28 -21.64 4.81
C SER A 78 -7.24 -20.44 4.90
N SER A 79 -6.79 -19.27 5.38
CA SER A 79 -7.68 -18.14 5.65
C SER A 79 -7.48 -16.99 4.65
N LEU A 80 -8.09 -17.13 3.47
CA LEU A 80 -8.08 -16.06 2.46
C LEU A 80 -8.61 -14.71 2.99
N PRO A 81 -9.70 -14.63 3.78
CA PRO A 81 -10.18 -13.35 4.32
C PRO A 81 -9.16 -12.66 5.22
N LEU A 82 -8.41 -13.43 6.02
CA LEU A 82 -7.38 -12.89 6.90
C LEU A 82 -6.19 -12.36 6.08
N LEU A 83 -5.75 -13.12 5.06
CA LEU A 83 -4.66 -12.70 4.18
C LEU A 83 -4.99 -11.41 3.42
N LYS A 84 -6.24 -11.23 2.96
CA LYS A 84 -6.69 -9.99 2.33
C LYS A 84 -6.60 -8.80 3.29
N LYS A 85 -7.06 -8.95 4.53
CA LYS A 85 -6.96 -7.89 5.54
C LYS A 85 -5.51 -7.51 5.86
N ILE A 86 -4.62 -8.50 5.97
CA ILE A 86 -3.18 -8.25 6.17
C ILE A 86 -2.59 -7.49 4.97
N ALA A 87 -2.94 -7.86 3.74
CA ALA A 87 -2.49 -7.15 2.54
C ALA A 87 -2.98 -5.68 2.52
N GLN A 88 -4.23 -5.45 2.94
CA GLN A 88 -4.80 -4.11 3.07
C GLN A 88 -4.09 -3.28 4.16
N GLU A 89 -3.77 -3.87 5.32
CA GLU A 89 -2.97 -3.21 6.36
C GLU A 89 -1.57 -2.81 5.87
N LEU A 90 -0.98 -3.61 4.96
CA LEU A 90 0.30 -3.32 4.32
C LEU A 90 0.18 -2.21 3.26
N GLY A 91 -1.02 -1.92 2.76
CA GLY A 91 -1.24 -0.98 1.67
C GLY A 91 -1.09 -1.58 0.27
N ILE A 92 -1.16 -2.92 0.15
CA ILE A 92 -1.15 -3.61 -1.14
C ILE A 92 -2.49 -3.34 -1.85
N LYS A 93 -2.43 -3.01 -3.14
CA LYS A 93 -3.59 -2.59 -3.93
C LYS A 93 -4.52 -3.77 -4.22
N GLU A 94 -5.82 -3.53 -4.21
CA GLU A 94 -6.77 -4.51 -4.78
C GLU A 94 -6.52 -4.64 -6.29
N SER A 95 -6.79 -5.81 -6.86
CA SER A 95 -6.79 -5.93 -8.32
C SER A 95 -7.87 -4.99 -8.86
N GLN A 96 -7.51 -4.19 -9.86
CA GLN A 96 -8.49 -3.45 -10.64
C GLN A 96 -9.32 -4.52 -11.34
N GLY A 97 -10.54 -4.76 -10.87
CA GLY A 97 -11.41 -5.82 -11.39
C GLY A 97 -11.47 -5.73 -12.92
N LYS A 98 -11.36 -6.88 -13.58
CA LYS A 98 -11.73 -7.02 -14.99
C LYS A 98 -13.24 -7.05 -15.11
#